data_AF-A0A843C3U6-F1
#
_entry.id   AF-A0A843C3U6-F1
#
_cell.length_a   1.000
_cell.length_b   1.000
_cell.length_c   1.000
_cell.angle_alpha   90.00
_cell.angle_beta   90.00
_cell.angle_gamma   90.00
#
_symmetry.space_group_name_H-M   'P 1'
#
loop_
_entity.id
_entity.type
_entity.pdbx_description
1 polymer ?
#
loop_
_entity_poly.entity_id
_entity_poly.type
_entity_poly.pdbx_seq_one_letter_code
_entity_poly.pdbx_strand_id
1 'polypeptide(L)'
;MSQNVNHCPYCGSAIEGSSQFCQNCGASITGGAAAPSKPAQPAYSPPPPQESYGTTPAYEQPAATVYTPKSSDDNTGIISLIFGILSCVGILPCIGGIV
;
A
#
# COMPACT_ATOMS: atom_id res chain seq x y z
N MET A 1 -21.17 20.59 2.60
CA MET A 1 -21.10 19.18 3.04
C MET A 1 -20.35 19.18 4.38
N SER A 2 -21.06 19.19 5.50
CA SER A 2 -20.44 19.20 6.84
C SER A 2 -20.05 17.78 7.20
N GLN A 3 -18.78 17.42 6.95
CA GLN A 3 -18.27 16.11 7.36
C GLN A 3 -18.09 16.13 8.89
N ASN A 4 -18.92 15.35 9.59
CA ASN A 4 -18.77 15.11 11.01
C ASN A 4 -17.57 14.18 11.25
N VAL A 5 -16.38 14.78 11.29
CA VAL A 5 -15.13 14.09 11.60
C VAL A 5 -15.07 13.74 13.08
N ASN A 6 -15.24 12.46 13.40
CA ASN A 6 -15.07 11.97 14.76
C ASN A 6 -13.58 11.78 15.04
N HIS A 7 -13.12 12.06 16.25
CA HIS A 7 -11.71 11.87 16.61
C HIS A 7 -11.55 10.65 17.50
N CYS A 8 -10.43 9.95 17.35
CA CYS A 8 -10.09 8.79 18.14
C CYS A 8 -9.86 9.18 19.60
N PRO A 9 -10.59 8.61 20.58
CA PRO A 9 -10.36 8.92 21.99
C PRO A 9 -9.02 8.36 22.51
N TYR A 10 -8.37 7.46 21.76
CA TYR A 10 -7.12 6.82 22.16
C TYR A 10 -5.87 7.54 21.64
N CYS A 11 -5.91 8.14 20.44
CA CYS A 11 -4.75 8.80 19.84
C CYS A 11 -5.02 10.19 19.25
N GLY A 12 -6.27 10.66 19.25
CA GLY A 12 -6.65 11.96 18.72
C GLY A 12 -6.70 12.06 17.19
N SER A 13 -6.38 11.00 16.45
CA SER A 13 -6.48 11.00 14.98
C SER A 13 -7.93 11.08 14.51
N ALA A 14 -8.17 11.73 13.38
CA ALA A 14 -9.49 11.75 12.75
C ALA A 14 -9.90 10.33 12.32
N ILE A 15 -11.18 10.02 12.53
CA ILE A 15 -11.83 8.76 12.21
C ILE A 15 -12.97 9.06 11.24
N GLU A 16 -13.03 8.28 10.17
CA GLU A 16 -14.16 8.30 9.27
C GLU A 16 -15.39 7.71 9.98
N GLY A 17 -16.55 8.37 9.87
CA GLY A 17 -17.70 8.14 10.75
C GLY A 17 -18.25 6.70 10.84
N SER A 18 -17.77 5.77 10.01
CA SER A 18 -18.13 4.35 9.98
C SER A 18 -16.99 3.36 10.31
N SER A 19 -15.78 3.83 10.68
CA SER A 19 -14.67 2.92 10.97
C SER A 19 -14.81 2.24 12.33
N GLN A 20 -14.70 0.91 12.35
CA GLN A 20 -14.78 0.10 13.58
C GLN A 20 -13.48 0.14 14.40
N PHE A 21 -12.35 0.38 13.74
CA PHE A 21 -11.02 0.50 14.33
C PHE A 21 -10.37 1.81 13.87
N CYS A 22 -9.43 2.34 14.65
CA CYS A 22 -8.62 3.48 14.27
C CYS A 22 -7.48 3.04 13.33
N GLN A 23 -7.37 3.68 12.17
CA GLN A 23 -6.33 3.38 11.16
C GLN A 23 -4.94 3.84 11.62
N ASN A 24 -4.88 4.75 12.59
CA ASN A 24 -3.63 5.28 13.12
C ASN A 24 -3.07 4.44 14.29
N CYS A 25 -3.93 4.02 15.23
CA CYS A 25 -3.48 3.31 16.45
C CYS A 25 -4.02 1.89 16.61
N GLY A 26 -4.97 1.45 15.78
CA GLY A 26 -5.58 0.12 15.84
C GLY A 26 -6.66 -0.05 16.92
N ALA A 27 -6.94 0.96 17.74
CA ALA A 27 -7.94 0.87 18.79
C ALA A 27 -9.37 0.73 18.24
N SER A 28 -10.18 -0.12 18.86
CA SER A 28 -11.59 -0.32 18.51
C SER A 28 -12.46 0.85 18.98
N ILE A 29 -13.26 1.44 18.09
CA ILE A 29 -14.06 2.66 18.35
C ILE A 29 -15.56 2.35 18.49
N THR A 30 -16.02 1.24 17.91
CA THR A 30 -17.37 0.71 18.12
C THR A 30 -17.43 -0.07 19.43
N GLY A 31 -17.80 0.61 20.51
CA GLY A 31 -17.92 -0.02 21.82
C GLY A 31 -19.10 -0.99 21.87
N GLY A 32 -18.85 -2.27 22.18
CA GLY A 32 -19.91 -3.11 22.73
C GLY A 32 -19.86 -4.62 22.47
N ALA A 33 -18.74 -5.29 22.74
CA ALA A 33 -18.72 -6.59 23.40
C ALA A 33 -17.24 -6.96 23.62
N ALA A 34 -16.98 -7.68 24.70
CA ALA A 34 -15.67 -8.14 25.11
C ALA A 34 -14.78 -8.51 23.91
N ALA A 35 -13.48 -8.21 24.03
CA ALA A 35 -12.47 -8.99 23.31
C ALA A 35 -12.94 -10.45 23.34
N PRO A 36 -12.95 -11.20 22.22
CA PRO A 36 -13.18 -12.63 22.31
C PRO A 36 -12.20 -13.10 23.38
N SER A 37 -12.73 -13.51 24.53
CA SER A 37 -11.95 -14.18 25.54
C SER A 37 -11.41 -15.36 24.77
N LYS A 38 -10.13 -15.27 24.40
CA LYS A 38 -9.42 -16.28 23.65
C LYS A 38 -9.96 -17.61 24.16
N PRO A 39 -10.67 -18.42 23.34
CA PRO A 39 -11.13 -19.73 23.79
C PRO A 39 -9.91 -20.34 24.45
N ALA A 40 -10.01 -20.73 25.73
CA ALA A 40 -8.87 -21.18 26.52
C ALA A 40 -8.07 -22.11 25.62
N GLN A 41 -6.93 -21.62 25.13
CA GLN A 41 -6.20 -22.31 24.08
C GLN A 41 -5.93 -23.68 24.70
N PRO A 42 -6.27 -24.81 24.05
CA PRO A 42 -5.81 -26.09 24.54
C PRO A 42 -4.32 -25.91 24.81
N ALA A 43 -3.90 -26.22 26.04
CA ALA A 43 -2.56 -25.97 26.51
C ALA A 43 -1.61 -26.41 25.39
N TYR A 44 -0.91 -25.44 24.79
CA TYR A 44 0.02 -25.72 23.73
C TYR A 44 1.09 -26.59 24.35
N SER A 45 1.01 -27.90 24.15
CA SER A 45 2.18 -28.74 24.32
C SER A 45 3.07 -28.36 23.15
N PRO A 46 4.28 -27.83 23.38
CA PRO A 46 5.23 -27.69 22.30
C PRO A 46 5.37 -29.05 21.61
N PRO A 47 5.40 -29.09 20.27
CA PRO A 47 5.72 -30.32 19.57
C PRO A 47 7.06 -30.83 20.12
N PRO A 48 7.27 -32.15 20.20
CA PRO A 48 8.53 -32.71 20.66
C PRO A 48 9.70 -32.05 19.91
N PRO A 49 10.86 -31.84 20.58
CA PRO A 49 12.02 -31.22 19.96
C PRO A 49 12.22 -31.79 18.58
N GLN A 50 12.13 -30.93 17.57
CA GLN A 50 12.22 -31.33 16.17
C GLN A 50 13.61 -31.92 16.01
N GLU A 51 13.72 -33.24 15.89
CA GLU A 51 14.96 -33.90 15.55
C GLU A 51 15.42 -33.30 14.22
N SER A 52 16.67 -32.83 14.22
CA SER A 52 17.34 -32.14 13.12
C SER A 52 17.07 -32.87 11.80
N TYR A 53 16.13 -32.36 11.02
CA TYR A 53 15.80 -32.83 9.68
C TYR A 53 16.97 -32.48 8.75
N GLY A 54 17.99 -33.31 8.80
CA GLY A 54 19.00 -33.39 7.75
C GLY A 54 18.32 -33.83 6.46
N THR A 55 18.62 -33.11 5.38
CA THR A 55 18.16 -33.34 3.99
C THR A 55 16.81 -32.69 3.65
N THR A 56 16.81 -31.38 3.51
CA THR A 56 15.83 -30.69 2.66
C THR A 56 16.05 -31.13 1.20
N PRO A 57 15.02 -31.58 0.46
CA PRO A 57 15.11 -31.62 -1.00
C PRO A 57 15.33 -30.18 -1.48
N ALA A 58 16.33 -29.98 -2.33
CA ALA A 58 16.60 -28.69 -2.95
C ALA A 58 15.40 -28.31 -3.82
N TYR A 59 14.52 -27.50 -3.26
CA TYR A 59 13.60 -26.69 -4.05
C TYR A 59 14.40 -25.77 -4.98
N GLU A 60 14.43 -26.05 -6.28
CA GLU A 60 14.84 -25.06 -7.25
C GLU A 60 13.82 -23.93 -7.24
N GLN A 61 14.11 -22.90 -6.43
CA GLN A 61 13.44 -21.61 -6.49
C GLN A 61 13.72 -21.05 -7.89
N PRO A 62 12.70 -20.82 -8.74
CA PRO A 62 12.91 -20.10 -9.99
C PRO A 62 13.62 -18.80 -9.65
N ALA A 63 14.77 -18.56 -10.27
CA ALA A 63 15.61 -17.40 -9.99
C ALA A 63 14.71 -16.15 -9.86
N ALA A 64 14.76 -15.52 -8.68
CA ALA A 64 13.96 -14.36 -8.37
C ALA A 64 14.17 -13.33 -9.49
N THR A 65 13.14 -13.12 -10.30
CA THR A 65 13.10 -11.95 -11.16
C THR A 65 12.94 -10.77 -10.20
N VAL A 66 14.05 -10.08 -9.95
CA VAL A 66 14.06 -8.83 -9.22
C VAL A 66 13.08 -7.92 -9.94
N TYR A 67 11.91 -7.68 -9.34
CA TYR A 67 11.01 -6.63 -9.79
C TYR A 67 11.73 -5.32 -9.51
N THR A 68 12.43 -4.80 -10.51
CA THR A 68 12.83 -3.41 -10.53
C THR A 68 11.59 -2.62 -10.93
N PRO A 69 10.99 -1.80 -10.03
CA PRO A 69 10.04 -0.81 -10.50
C PRO A 69 10.80 0.07 -11.50
N LYS A 70 10.40 0.01 -12.76
CA LYS A 70 10.88 0.93 -13.79
C LYS A 70 10.47 2.31 -13.29
N SER A 71 11.43 3.05 -12.72
CA SER A 71 11.25 4.47 -12.40
C SER A 71 10.78 5.13 -13.69
N SER A 72 9.51 5.50 -13.72
CA SER A 72 8.93 6.25 -14.82
C SER A 72 9.58 7.62 -14.76
N ASP A 73 10.46 7.92 -15.70
CA ASP A 73 10.95 9.28 -15.92
C ASP A 73 9.74 10.18 -16.21
N ASP A 74 9.19 10.82 -15.19
CA ASP A 74 7.99 11.68 -15.27
C ASP A 74 8.17 12.83 -16.27
N ASN A 75 9.43 13.18 -16.58
CA ASN A 75 9.83 14.10 -17.61
C ASN A 75 9.57 13.60 -19.05
N THR A 76 9.53 12.30 -19.34
CA THR A 76 9.26 11.78 -20.70
C THR A 76 7.80 12.00 -21.10
N GLY A 77 6.87 11.81 -20.16
CA GLY A 77 5.45 12.10 -20.38
C GLY A 77 5.20 13.60 -20.58
N ILE A 78 5.84 14.43 -19.75
CA ILE A 78 5.74 15.89 -19.84
C ILE A 78 6.32 16.42 -21.16
N ILE A 79 7.49 15.94 -21.60
CA ILE A 79 8.10 16.34 -22.89
C ILE A 79 7.16 15.97 -24.06
N SER A 80 6.56 14.78 -24.04
CA SER A 80 5.63 14.35 -25.10
C SER A 80 4.36 15.21 -25.15
N LEU A 81 3.83 15.62 -24.00
CA LEU A 81 2.68 16.52 -23.89
C LEU A 81 3.00 17.90 -24.48
N ILE A 82 4.16 18.47 -24.13
CA ILE A 82 4.59 19.79 -24.61
C ILE A 82 4.75 19.79 -26.13
N PHE A 83 5.44 18.78 -26.70
CA PHE A 83 5.57 18.65 -28.16
C PHE A 83 4.21 18.50 -28.86
N GLY A 84 3.31 17.69 -28.29
CA GLY A 84 1.94 17.54 -28.79
C GLY A 84 1.19 18.87 -28.82
N ILE A 85 1.24 19.65 -27.73
CA ILE A 85 0.59 20.96 -27.63
C ILE A 85 1.20 21.96 -28.61
N LEU A 86 2.53 22.02 -28.74
CA LEU A 86 3.20 22.92 -29.70
C LEU A 86 2.81 22.59 -31.16
N SER A 87 2.58 21.31 -31.46
CA SER A 87 2.05 20.87 -32.76
C SER A 87 0.57 21.22 -32.93
N CYS A 88 -0.27 21.00 -31.91
CA CYS A 88 -1.71 21.30 -31.96
C CYS A 88 -2.01 22.80 -32.04
N VAL A 89 -1.22 23.64 -31.35
CA VAL A 89 -1.37 25.10 -31.37
C VAL A 89 -0.70 25.70 -32.62
N GLY A 90 -0.07 24.88 -33.48
CA GLY A 90 0.54 25.33 -34.73
C GLY A 90 1.76 26.23 -34.52
N ILE A 91 2.39 26.17 -33.35
CA ILE A 91 3.59 26.98 -33.04
C ILE A 91 4.83 26.34 -33.69
N LEU A 92 4.85 25.01 -33.84
CA LEU A 92 5.93 24.28 -34.49
C LEU A 92 6.12 24.65 -35.99
N PRO A 93 5.07 24.80 -36.82
CA PRO A 93 5.21 25.31 -38.19
C PRO A 93 5.55 26.81 -38.27
N CYS A 94 5.38 27.61 -37.21
CA CYS A 94 5.80 29.02 -37.21
C CYS A 94 7.33 29.19 -37.14
N ILE A 95 8.04 28.25 -36.52
CA ILE A 95 9.50 28.33 -36.35
C ILE A 95 10.21 27.83 -37.63
N GLY A 96 9.61 26.89 -38.36
CA GLY A 96 10.11 26.39 -39.65
C GLY A 96 9.79 27.27 -40.87
N GLY A 97 8.99 28.33 -40.70
CA GLY A 97 8.61 29.26 -41.78
C GLY A 97 9.35 30.62 -41.78
N ILE A 98 10.38 30.77 -40.95
CA ILE A 98 11.19 32.00 -40.82
C ILE A 98 12.55 31.89 -41.56
N VAL A 99 12.83 30.74 -42.19
CA VAL A 99 13.96 30.56 -43.13
C VAL A 99 13.44 30.55 -44.57
#